data_AF-A0A9D8H6X7-F1
#
_entry.id   AF-A0A9D8H6X7-F1
#
_cell.length_a   1.000
_cell.length_b   1.000
_cell.length_c   1.000
_cell.angle_alpha   90.00
_cell.angle_beta   90.00
_cell.angle_gamma   90.00
#
_symmetry.space_group_name_H-M   'P 1'
#
loop_
_entity.id
_entity.type
_entity.pdbx_description
1 polymer ?
#
loop_
_entity_poly.entity_id
_entity_poly.type
_entity_poly.pdbx_seq_one_letter_code
_entity_poly.pdbx_strand_id
1 'polypeptide(L)'
;MLAGIGRVESNHGRYGGAQPGRFGNVTPRIIGIALDGRPGVAAISDSDDGSWDLDPVWDRAVGPMQFIPSTWRGYAVDGNGDGATDPNNLYDAAAGAGRYLCRAAGQLGSAASLTRAYLAYNHSDAYAARVLQLARDYQALGLPPPVA
;
A
#
# COMPACT_ATOMS: atom_id res chain seq x y z
N MET A 1 9.32 7.91 1.82
CA MET A 1 7.87 7.91 2.09
C MET A 1 7.27 6.55 1.73
N LEU A 2 7.12 6.22 0.45
CA LEU A 2 6.53 4.94 -0.01
C LEU A 2 7.27 3.70 0.49
N ALA A 3 8.60 3.68 0.48
CA ALA A 3 9.37 2.55 1.00
C ALA A 3 9.11 2.29 2.50
N GLY A 4 8.79 3.32 3.28
CA GLY A 4 8.40 3.13 4.68
C GLY A 4 7.08 2.37 4.81
N ILE A 5 6.08 2.76 4.00
CA ILE A 5 4.76 2.10 3.93
C ILE A 5 4.93 0.67 3.45
N GLY A 6 5.58 0.43 2.30
CA GLY A 6 5.78 -0.91 1.76
C GLY A 6 6.48 -1.85 2.74
N ARG A 7 7.42 -1.33 3.55
CA ARG A 7 8.06 -2.12 4.61
C ARG A 7 7.07 -2.52 5.72
N VAL A 8 6.21 -1.61 6.15
CA VAL A 8 5.22 -1.86 7.23
C VAL A 8 4.09 -2.77 6.74
N GLU A 9 3.54 -2.50 5.56
CA GLU A 9 2.36 -3.21 5.05
C GLU A 9 2.66 -4.67 4.70
N SER A 10 3.82 -4.93 4.09
CA SER A 10 4.06 -6.25 3.50
C SER A 10 5.52 -6.68 3.45
N ASN A 11 6.42 -5.98 4.16
CA ASN A 11 7.86 -6.18 4.00
C ASN A 11 8.30 -6.09 2.51
N HIS A 12 7.76 -5.09 1.79
CA HIS A 12 7.96 -4.86 0.36
C HIS A 12 7.55 -6.07 -0.50
N GLY A 13 6.34 -6.56 -0.30
CA GLY A 13 5.79 -7.70 -1.02
C GLY A 13 6.34 -9.06 -0.58
N ARG A 14 6.91 -9.15 0.63
CA ARG A 14 7.52 -10.38 1.17
C ARG A 14 6.77 -11.02 2.34
N TYR A 15 5.60 -10.50 2.69
CA TYR A 15 4.79 -11.01 3.78
C TYR A 15 4.22 -12.39 3.44
N GLY A 16 4.10 -13.27 4.44
CA GLY A 16 3.46 -14.59 4.25
C GLY A 16 4.18 -15.52 3.28
N GLY A 17 5.48 -15.32 3.03
CA GLY A 17 6.25 -16.10 2.04
C GLY A 17 6.11 -15.60 0.60
N ALA A 18 5.38 -14.51 0.38
CA ALA A 18 5.29 -13.85 -0.91
C ALA A 18 6.65 -13.34 -1.39
N GLN A 19 6.82 -13.22 -2.71
CA GLN A 19 7.99 -12.62 -3.31
C GLN A 19 7.59 -11.74 -4.50
N PRO A 20 8.15 -10.51 -4.62
CA PRO A 20 7.98 -9.71 -5.82
C PRO A 20 8.84 -10.28 -6.95
N GLY A 21 8.21 -10.57 -8.09
CA GLY A 21 8.90 -10.92 -9.32
C GLY A 21 9.57 -9.72 -9.99
N ARG A 22 10.37 -9.98 -11.02
CA ARG A 22 11.06 -8.94 -11.82
C ARG A 22 10.12 -7.88 -12.39
N PHE A 23 8.89 -8.26 -12.71
CA PHE A 23 7.87 -7.37 -13.30
C PHE A 23 6.88 -6.81 -12.27
N GLY A 24 7.19 -6.95 -10.97
CA GLY A 24 6.38 -6.41 -9.87
C GLY A 24 5.31 -7.36 -9.34
N ASN A 25 4.89 -8.37 -10.10
CA ASN A 25 3.89 -9.35 -9.66
C ASN A 25 4.33 -10.04 -8.36
N VAL A 26 3.52 -9.90 -7.31
CA VAL A 26 3.78 -10.51 -5.99
C VAL A 26 3.09 -11.87 -5.91
N THR A 27 3.84 -12.93 -5.58
CA THR A 27 3.31 -14.31 -5.52
C THR A 27 3.78 -15.06 -4.27
N PRO A 28 2.88 -15.76 -3.54
CA PRO A 28 1.42 -15.68 -3.65
C PRO A 28 0.90 -14.26 -3.39
N ARG A 29 -0.37 -14.01 -3.78
CA ARG A 29 -1.04 -12.75 -3.46
C ARG A 29 -1.05 -12.53 -1.95
N ILE A 30 -0.92 -11.27 -1.54
CA ILE A 30 -0.98 -10.89 -0.13
C ILE A 30 -2.40 -10.39 0.13
N ILE A 31 -3.15 -11.15 0.92
CA ILE A 31 -4.53 -10.84 1.28
C ILE A 31 -4.57 -10.73 2.81
N GLY A 32 -5.02 -9.58 3.30
CA GLY A 32 -5.15 -9.27 4.71
C GLY A 32 -6.31 -10.01 5.37
N ILE A 33 -6.55 -9.68 6.65
CA ILE A 33 -7.71 -10.19 7.37
C ILE A 33 -9.01 -9.60 6.81
N ALA A 34 -10.12 -10.33 6.96
CA ALA A 34 -11.47 -9.79 6.78
C ALA A 34 -11.69 -8.57 7.68
N LEU A 35 -12.15 -7.47 7.07
CA LEU A 35 -12.55 -6.25 7.77
C LEU A 35 -14.01 -6.38 8.24
N ASP A 36 -14.20 -7.29 9.20
CA ASP A 36 -15.49 -7.79 9.68
C ASP A 36 -16.02 -7.10 10.95
N GLY A 37 -15.34 -6.04 11.42
CA GLY A 37 -15.77 -5.30 12.60
C GLY A 37 -15.51 -5.97 13.95
N ARG A 38 -14.80 -7.11 14.00
CA ARG A 38 -14.38 -7.70 15.28
C ARG A 38 -13.47 -6.73 16.06
N PRO A 39 -13.28 -6.91 17.39
CA PRO A 39 -12.54 -5.95 18.21
C PRO A 39 -11.18 -5.56 17.61
N GLY A 40 -11.00 -4.26 17.34
CA GLY A 40 -9.76 -3.71 16.75
C GLY A 40 -9.68 -3.77 15.23
N VAL A 41 -10.73 -4.20 14.52
CA VAL A 41 -10.80 -4.31 13.07
C VAL A 41 -11.94 -3.45 12.53
N ALA A 42 -11.71 -2.71 11.44
CA ALA A 42 -12.77 -1.96 10.78
C ALA A 42 -13.85 -2.89 10.21
N ALA A 43 -15.09 -2.41 10.09
CA ALA A 43 -16.16 -3.10 9.38
C ALA A 43 -16.31 -2.49 7.98
N ILE A 44 -15.89 -3.19 6.93
CA ILE A 44 -15.96 -2.73 5.53
C ILE A 44 -16.56 -3.85 4.68
N SER A 45 -17.84 -3.69 4.31
CA SER A 45 -18.52 -4.62 3.42
C SER A 45 -17.81 -4.72 2.07
N ASP A 46 -17.95 -5.89 1.43
CA ASP A 46 -17.44 -6.14 0.07
C ASP A 46 -17.82 -5.00 -0.90
N SER A 47 -16.88 -4.68 -1.77
CA SER A 47 -16.98 -3.59 -2.73
C SER A 47 -16.61 -3.96 -4.17
N ASP A 48 -16.25 -5.22 -4.41
CA ASP A 48 -15.80 -5.72 -5.71
C ASP A 48 -16.21 -7.18 -6.02
N ASP A 49 -17.20 -7.73 -5.29
CA ASP A 49 -17.67 -9.11 -5.41
C ASP A 49 -16.54 -10.14 -5.18
N GLY A 50 -15.55 -9.78 -4.34
CA GLY A 50 -14.36 -10.59 -4.03
C GLY A 50 -13.31 -10.66 -5.15
N SER A 51 -13.34 -9.76 -6.12
CA SER A 51 -12.46 -9.79 -7.30
C SER A 51 -10.97 -9.72 -6.94
N TRP A 52 -10.60 -8.89 -5.96
CA TRP A 52 -9.21 -8.71 -5.54
C TRP A 52 -8.81 -9.55 -4.32
N ASP A 53 -9.73 -9.81 -3.39
CA ASP A 53 -9.44 -10.45 -2.10
C ASP A 53 -10.10 -11.81 -1.85
N LEU A 54 -10.91 -12.28 -2.81
CA LEU A 54 -11.60 -13.57 -2.78
C LEU A 54 -12.65 -13.69 -1.66
N ASP A 55 -13.16 -12.58 -1.12
CA ASP A 55 -14.16 -12.55 -0.05
C ASP A 55 -15.41 -11.74 -0.48
N PRO A 56 -16.54 -12.38 -0.85
CA PRO A 56 -17.72 -11.68 -1.35
C PRO A 56 -18.60 -11.09 -0.23
N VAL A 57 -18.08 -10.98 1.00
CA VAL A 57 -18.84 -10.47 2.16
C VAL A 57 -18.15 -9.27 2.79
N TRP A 58 -16.85 -9.36 3.04
CA TRP A 58 -16.07 -8.30 3.67
C TRP A 58 -14.82 -8.01 2.85
N ASP A 59 -14.58 -6.73 2.55
CA ASP A 59 -13.34 -6.28 1.93
C ASP A 59 -12.14 -6.68 2.81
N ARG A 60 -11.01 -6.98 2.16
CA ARG A 60 -9.71 -7.22 2.79
C ARG A 60 -8.66 -6.32 2.17
N ALA A 61 -7.62 -6.00 2.93
CA ALA A 61 -6.47 -5.29 2.38
C ALA A 61 -5.69 -6.18 1.40
N VAL A 62 -5.47 -5.71 0.17
CA VAL A 62 -4.86 -6.47 -0.94
C VAL A 62 -3.48 -5.95 -1.34
N GLY A 63 -2.61 -6.88 -1.71
CA GLY A 63 -1.34 -6.62 -2.35
C GLY A 63 -0.26 -6.03 -1.43
N PRO A 64 0.92 -5.70 -2.00
CA PRO A 64 2.08 -5.25 -1.23
C PRO A 64 1.88 -3.89 -0.54
N MET A 65 0.88 -3.12 -0.95
CA MET A 65 0.55 -1.84 -0.31
C MET A 65 -0.76 -1.88 0.48
N GLN A 66 -1.35 -3.08 0.65
CA GLN A 66 -2.51 -3.33 1.52
C GLN A 66 -3.69 -2.38 1.25
N PHE A 67 -4.03 -2.19 -0.04
CA PHE A 67 -5.18 -1.38 -0.41
C PHE A 67 -6.49 -2.08 -0.07
N ILE A 68 -7.47 -1.35 0.43
CA ILE A 68 -8.87 -1.81 0.42
C ILE A 68 -9.38 -1.72 -1.04
N PRO A 69 -10.12 -2.70 -1.59
CA PRO A 69 -10.59 -2.71 -2.98
C PRO A 69 -11.30 -1.42 -3.40
N SER A 70 -12.19 -0.90 -2.56
CA SER A 70 -12.86 0.39 -2.78
C SER A 70 -11.89 1.58 -2.87
N THR A 71 -10.80 1.56 -2.11
CA THR A 71 -9.73 2.57 -2.21
C THR A 71 -8.95 2.37 -3.50
N TRP A 72 -8.55 1.14 -3.83
CA TRP A 72 -7.82 0.85 -5.06
C TRP A 72 -8.53 1.39 -6.29
N ARG A 73 -9.85 1.19 -6.40
CA ARG A 73 -10.67 1.71 -7.50
C ARG A 73 -10.51 3.22 -7.75
N GLY A 74 -10.25 4.01 -6.70
CA GLY A 74 -10.06 5.46 -6.81
C GLY A 74 -8.63 5.91 -7.17
N TYR A 75 -7.64 5.03 -6.99
CA TYR A 75 -6.21 5.37 -7.09
C TYR A 75 -5.40 4.44 -8.00
N ALA A 76 -6.06 3.44 -8.61
CA ALA A 76 -5.47 2.52 -9.56
C ALA A 76 -4.71 3.26 -10.66
N VAL A 77 -3.53 2.75 -10.97
CA VAL A 77 -2.64 3.28 -12.00
C VAL A 77 -1.72 2.16 -12.48
N ASP A 78 -1.49 2.15 -13.78
CA ASP A 78 -0.51 1.28 -14.43
C ASP A 78 0.89 1.86 -14.12
N GLY A 79 1.61 1.21 -13.21
CA GLY A 79 2.90 1.65 -12.70
C GLY A 79 4.08 1.04 -13.45
N ASN A 80 3.87 -0.07 -14.17
CA ASN A 80 4.89 -0.77 -14.94
C ASN A 80 4.75 -0.59 -16.46
N GLY A 81 3.67 0.01 -16.94
CA GLY A 81 3.39 0.32 -18.33
C GLY A 81 2.90 -0.87 -19.16
N ASP A 82 2.31 -1.89 -18.55
CA ASP A 82 1.86 -3.11 -19.24
C ASP A 82 0.41 -3.03 -19.77
N GLY A 83 -0.29 -1.93 -19.52
CA GLY A 83 -1.67 -1.68 -19.94
C GLY A 83 -2.73 -2.20 -18.97
N ALA A 84 -2.34 -2.77 -17.82
CA ALA A 84 -3.24 -3.20 -16.76
C ALA A 84 -3.02 -2.42 -15.46
N THR A 85 -3.96 -2.55 -14.53
CA THR A 85 -3.80 -2.07 -13.16
C THR A 85 -4.09 -3.21 -12.20
N ASP A 86 -3.08 -3.70 -11.49
CA ASP A 86 -3.20 -4.81 -10.54
C ASP A 86 -2.71 -4.38 -9.15
N PRO A 87 -3.57 -4.38 -8.10
CA PRO A 87 -3.13 -4.06 -6.75
C PRO A 87 -2.12 -5.08 -6.20
N ASN A 88 -1.98 -6.28 -6.80
CA ASN A 88 -0.98 -7.28 -6.47
C ASN A 88 0.36 -7.08 -7.21
N ASN A 89 0.44 -6.13 -8.14
CA ASN A 89 1.69 -5.71 -8.74
C ASN A 89 2.34 -4.62 -7.88
N LEU A 90 3.60 -4.83 -7.48
CA LEU A 90 4.35 -3.91 -6.63
C LEU A 90 4.52 -2.52 -7.25
N TYR A 91 4.68 -2.42 -8.57
CA TYR A 91 4.86 -1.13 -9.24
C TYR A 91 3.55 -0.33 -9.28
N ASP A 92 2.46 -0.98 -9.69
CA ASP A 92 1.11 -0.39 -9.71
C ASP A 92 0.67 0.03 -8.31
N ALA A 93 0.83 -0.87 -7.33
CA ALA A 93 0.46 -0.60 -5.94
C ALA A 93 1.29 0.56 -5.35
N ALA A 94 2.60 0.62 -5.61
CA ALA A 94 3.45 1.72 -5.14
C ALA A 94 3.06 3.05 -5.80
N ALA A 95 2.78 3.04 -7.11
CA ALA A 95 2.34 4.22 -7.85
C ALA A 95 0.96 4.72 -7.37
N GLY A 96 0.01 3.80 -7.14
CA GLY A 96 -1.31 4.10 -6.59
C GLY A 96 -1.22 4.66 -5.18
N ALA A 97 -0.36 4.10 -4.32
CA ALA A 97 -0.10 4.63 -2.98
C ALA A 97 0.50 6.04 -3.04
N GLY A 98 1.37 6.30 -4.02
CA GLY A 98 1.88 7.65 -4.29
C GLY A 98 0.76 8.65 -4.58
N ARG A 99 -0.16 8.28 -5.49
CA ARG A 99 -1.33 9.11 -5.82
C ARG A 99 -2.24 9.35 -4.61
N TYR A 100 -2.52 8.30 -3.83
CA TYR A 100 -3.31 8.39 -2.60
C TYR A 100 -2.72 9.39 -1.63
N LEU A 101 -1.42 9.25 -1.34
CA LEU A 101 -0.74 10.11 -0.37
C LEU A 101 -0.62 11.55 -0.84
N CYS A 102 -0.38 11.80 -2.13
CA CYS A 102 -0.39 13.15 -2.68
C CYS A 102 -1.74 13.83 -2.45
N ARG A 103 -2.85 13.11 -2.67
CA ARG A 103 -4.19 13.63 -2.41
C ARG A 103 -4.46 13.85 -0.92
N ALA A 104 -4.06 12.91 -0.06
CA ALA A 104 -4.25 13.01 1.38
C ALA A 104 -3.41 14.13 2.03
N ALA A 105 -2.20 14.38 1.52
CA ALA A 105 -1.33 15.43 2.02
C ALA A 105 -1.82 16.84 1.64
N GLY A 106 -2.52 16.97 0.50
CA GLY A 106 -2.85 18.23 -0.17
C GLY A 106 -1.62 18.87 -0.83
N GLN A 107 -0.60 19.20 -0.03
CA GLN A 107 0.71 19.64 -0.48
C GLN A 107 1.80 18.87 0.27
N LEU A 108 2.64 18.15 -0.47
CA LEU A 108 3.83 17.51 0.09
C LEU A 108 4.96 18.54 0.19
N GLY A 109 5.48 18.76 1.39
CA GLY A 109 6.59 19.70 1.58
C GLY A 109 6.99 19.95 3.03
N SER A 110 6.16 19.53 3.99
CA SER A 110 6.46 19.66 5.42
C SER A 110 6.31 18.33 6.16
N ALA A 111 6.99 18.20 7.30
CA ALA A 111 6.81 17.04 8.19
C ALA A 111 5.34 16.84 8.58
N ALA A 112 4.60 17.93 8.84
CA ALA A 112 3.18 17.87 9.16
C ALA A 112 2.33 17.31 7.99
N SER A 113 2.62 17.70 6.75
CA SER A 113 1.93 17.15 5.57
C SER A 113 2.20 15.65 5.38
N LEU A 114 3.41 15.19 5.69
CA LEU A 114 3.78 13.78 5.64
C LEU A 114 3.06 12.96 6.72
N THR A 115 3.03 13.45 7.96
CA THR A 115 2.29 12.81 9.04
C THR A 115 0.80 12.71 8.71
N ARG A 116 0.19 13.78 8.18
CA ARG A 116 -1.21 13.75 7.72
C ARG A 116 -1.45 12.67 6.67
N ALA A 117 -0.55 12.55 5.69
CA ALA A 117 -0.67 11.54 4.65
C ALA A 117 -0.58 10.11 5.22
N TYR A 118 0.32 9.86 6.17
CA TYR A 118 0.43 8.55 6.81
C TYR A 118 -0.77 8.23 7.70
N LEU A 119 -1.31 9.21 8.41
CA LEU A 119 -2.52 9.05 9.22
C LEU A 119 -3.77 8.80 8.36
N ALA A 120 -3.80 9.30 7.12
CA ALA A 120 -4.85 8.97 6.17
C ALA A 120 -4.74 7.51 5.70
N TYR A 121 -3.50 7.02 5.51
CA TYR A 121 -3.25 5.63 5.13
C TYR A 121 -3.67 4.65 6.24
N ASN A 122 -3.33 4.97 7.49
CA ASN A 122 -3.78 4.26 8.68
C ASN A 122 -3.84 5.24 9.87
N HIS A 123 -5.01 5.35 10.51
CA HIS A 123 -5.27 6.34 11.57
C HIS A 123 -4.66 5.94 12.92
N SER A 124 -3.33 5.83 12.95
CA SER A 124 -2.54 5.45 14.12
C SER A 124 -1.24 6.24 14.19
N ASP A 125 -1.03 6.94 15.30
CA ASP A 125 0.21 7.70 15.54
C ASP A 125 1.44 6.78 15.56
N ALA A 126 1.30 5.58 16.14
CA ALA A 126 2.37 4.58 16.17
C ALA A 126 2.74 4.11 14.76
N TYR A 127 1.74 3.92 13.89
CA TYR A 127 1.96 3.62 12.48
C TYR A 127 2.68 4.77 11.78
N ALA A 128 2.18 6.00 11.90
CA ALA A 128 2.74 7.18 11.24
C ALA A 128 4.20 7.43 11.65
N ALA A 129 4.51 7.30 12.95
CA ALA A 129 5.88 7.39 13.47
C ALA A 129 6.78 6.28 12.93
N ARG A 130 6.30 5.04 12.88
CA ARG A 130 7.07 3.90 12.35
C ARG A 130 7.39 4.06 10.87
N VAL A 131 6.41 4.45 10.05
CA VAL A 131 6.58 4.69 8.63
C VAL A 131 7.55 5.85 8.39
N LEU A 132 7.42 6.95 9.16
CA LEU A 132 8.31 8.09 9.05
C LEU A 132 9.77 7.71 9.36
N GLN A 133 10.00 6.92 10.41
CA GLN A 133 11.34 6.46 10.75
C GLN A 133 11.94 5.61 9.62
N LEU A 134 11.21 4.60 9.16
CA LEU A 134 11.67 3.73 8.06
C LEU A 134 11.93 4.53 6.78
N ALA A 135 11.08 5.50 6.47
CA ALA A 135 11.28 6.37 5.32
C ALA A 135 12.59 7.17 5.40
N ARG A 136 12.97 7.65 6.60
CA ARG A 136 14.26 8.32 6.83
C ARG A 136 15.43 7.35 6.72
N ASP A 137 15.29 6.16 7.27
CA ASP A 137 16.34 5.12 7.19
C ASP A 137 16.64 4.77 5.72
N TYR A 138 15.59 4.56 4.90
CA TYR A 138 15.77 4.32 3.46
C TYR A 138 16.40 5.49 2.71
N GLN A 139 16.10 6.74 3.09
CA GLN A 139 16.73 7.92 2.50
C GLN A 139 18.22 7.98 2.84
N ALA A 140 18.60 7.59 4.06
CA ALA A 140 19.99 7.59 4.51
C ALA A 140 20.85 6.50 3.84
N LEU A 141 20.24 5.44 3.29
CA LEU A 141 20.98 4.38 2.60
C LEU A 141 21.69 4.84 1.31
N GLY A 142 21.30 5.98 0.73
CA GLY A 142 21.88 6.46 -0.52
C GLY A 142 21.72 5.45 -1.65
N LEU A 143 20.53 5.38 -2.26
CA LEU A 143 20.30 4.44 -3.35
C LEU A 143 21.31 4.70 -4.47
N PRO A 144 21.92 3.64 -5.07
CA PRO A 144 22.72 3.81 -6.26
C PRO A 144 21.87 4.50 -7.34
N PRO A 145 22.49 5.32 -8.22
CA PRO A 145 21.76 5.97 -9.30
C PRO A 145 20.99 4.93 -10.13
N PRO A 146 19.86 5.31 -10.75
CA PRO A 146 19.12 4.42 -11.62
C PRO A 146 20.06 3.78 -12.65
N VAL A 147 19.97 2.46 -12.82
CA VAL A 147 20.71 1.78 -13.89
C VAL A 147 20.06 2.20 -15.21
N ALA A 148 20.83 2.82 -16.09
CA ALA A 148 20.40 3.27 -17.42
C ALA A 148 20.09 2.09 -18.35
#